data_AF-A0A7W0NPS9-F1
#
_entry.id   AF-A0A7W0NPS9-F1
#
_cell.length_a   1.000
_cell.length_b   1.000
_cell.length_c   1.000
_cell.angle_alpha   90.00
_cell.angle_beta   90.00
_cell.angle_gamma   90.00
#
_symmetry.space_group_name_H-M   'P 1'
#
loop_
_entity.id
_entity.type
_entity.pdbx_description
1 polymer ?
#
loop_
_entity_poly.entity_id
_entity_poly.type
_entity_poly.pdbx_seq_one_letter_code
_entity_poly.pdbx_strand_id
1 'polypeptide(L)'
;MAGISGAELARRAGTTRGQVDRLVELKILGKSDGADSFCLSDIQRVRLVRALGEAGITPDSLARAIAEGHLSFGFVETMWPEPPALTERTFRAVASDLGFDPDALVRLYSMWGLPRPGPDDCVREDDAAIFADFGVSVPADALNELAMMRSARTLGESLRMVADT
;
A
#
# COMPACT_ATOMS: atom_id res chain seq x y z
N MET A 1 -1.60 6.42 -20.29
CA MET A 1 -1.76 5.62 -19.05
C MET A 1 -3.16 5.07 -19.03
N ALA A 2 -3.34 3.78 -18.75
CA ALA A 2 -4.67 3.19 -18.63
C ALA A 2 -5.32 3.69 -17.33
N GLY A 3 -6.51 4.27 -17.44
CA GLY A 3 -7.27 4.70 -16.26
C GLY A 3 -7.92 3.50 -15.56
N ILE A 4 -8.20 3.65 -14.26
CA ILE A 4 -8.91 2.65 -13.45
C ILE A 4 -10.33 3.10 -13.13
N SER A 5 -11.25 2.14 -12.93
CA SER A 5 -12.62 2.47 -12.52
C SER A 5 -12.69 2.98 -11.07
N GLY A 6 -13.76 3.67 -10.70
CA GLY A 6 -13.97 4.10 -9.31
C GLY A 6 -14.11 2.94 -8.32
N ALA A 7 -14.65 1.80 -8.75
CA ALA A 7 -14.71 0.59 -7.93
C ALA A 7 -13.32 0.00 -7.70
N GLU A 8 -12.48 0.00 -8.75
CA GLU A 8 -11.09 -0.43 -8.65
C GLU A 8 -10.27 0.47 -7.73
N LEU A 9 -10.43 1.79 -7.90
CA LEU A 9 -9.79 2.79 -7.04
C LEU A 9 -10.18 2.58 -5.57
N ALA A 10 -11.49 2.42 -5.28
CA ALA A 10 -11.97 2.20 -3.92
C ALA A 10 -11.33 0.95 -3.29
N ARG A 11 -11.36 -0.18 -4.02
CA ARG A 11 -10.77 -1.44 -3.58
C ARG A 11 -9.27 -1.30 -3.32
N ARG A 12 -8.51 -0.79 -4.29
CA ARG A 12 -7.04 -0.67 -4.16
C ARG A 12 -6.63 0.36 -3.11
N ALA A 13 -7.41 1.41 -2.89
CA ALA A 13 -7.15 2.38 -1.83
C ALA A 13 -7.59 1.89 -0.44
N GLY A 14 -8.34 0.78 -0.34
CA GLY A 14 -8.88 0.28 0.92
C GLY A 14 -10.00 1.18 1.47
N THR A 15 -10.91 1.63 0.60
CA THR A 15 -12.05 2.47 0.95
C THR A 15 -13.32 2.03 0.21
N THR A 16 -14.42 2.76 0.35
CA THR A 16 -15.67 2.49 -0.35
C THR A 16 -15.87 3.39 -1.57
N ARG A 17 -16.73 2.94 -2.51
CA ARG A 17 -17.09 3.75 -3.68
C ARG A 17 -17.69 5.11 -3.30
N GLY A 18 -18.56 5.14 -2.29
CA GLY A 18 -19.16 6.40 -1.82
C GLY A 18 -18.14 7.39 -1.27
N GLN A 19 -17.06 6.92 -0.65
CA GLN A 19 -15.96 7.78 -0.22
C GLN A 19 -15.18 8.35 -1.42
N VAL A 20 -14.93 7.54 -2.46
CA VAL A 20 -14.32 8.03 -3.71
C VAL A 20 -15.20 9.09 -4.37
N ASP A 21 -16.51 8.85 -4.47
CA ASP A 21 -17.45 9.80 -5.07
C ASP A 21 -17.48 11.12 -4.27
N ARG A 22 -17.44 11.06 -2.94
CA ARG A 22 -17.34 12.25 -2.07
C ARG A 22 -16.08 13.07 -2.34
N LEU A 23 -14.93 12.42 -2.57
CA LEU A 23 -13.68 13.13 -2.89
C LEU A 23 -13.71 13.79 -4.28
N VAL A 24 -14.47 13.21 -5.21
CA VAL A 24 -14.73 13.83 -6.53
C VAL A 24 -15.63 15.06 -6.36
N GLU A 25 -16.71 14.98 -5.57
CA GLU A 25 -17.59 16.13 -5.27
C GLU A 25 -16.82 17.29 -4.65
N LEU A 26 -15.88 16.98 -3.75
CA LEU A 26 -15.00 17.95 -3.10
C LEU A 26 -13.87 18.46 -4.00
N LYS A 27 -13.78 18.00 -5.26
CA LYS A 27 -12.71 18.34 -6.22
C LYS A 27 -11.30 18.01 -5.72
N ILE A 28 -11.19 17.08 -4.77
CA ILE A 28 -9.91 16.54 -4.29
C ILE A 28 -9.39 15.53 -5.32
N LEU A 29 -10.28 14.77 -5.94
CA LEU A 29 -9.98 13.90 -7.09
C LEU A 29 -10.53 14.54 -8.36
N GLY A 30 -9.73 14.53 -9.43
CA GLY A 30 -10.18 14.80 -10.78
C GLY A 30 -10.50 13.50 -11.51
N LYS A 31 -11.50 13.51 -12.40
CA LYS A 31 -11.61 12.46 -13.42
C LYS A 31 -10.65 12.81 -14.55
N SER A 32 -9.92 11.83 -15.09
CA SER A 32 -9.04 12.05 -16.24
C SER A 32 -9.87 12.48 -17.46
N ASP A 33 -9.30 13.32 -18.32
CA ASP A 33 -9.97 13.80 -19.54
C ASP A 33 -10.46 12.63 -20.40
N GLY A 34 -11.79 12.45 -20.47
CA GLY A 34 -12.45 11.62 -21.48
C GLY A 34 -13.30 10.43 -21.00
N ALA A 35 -13.25 10.01 -19.73
CA ALA A 35 -14.15 8.96 -19.23
C ALA A 35 -14.23 8.96 -17.70
N ASP A 36 -15.17 8.21 -17.13
CA ASP A 36 -15.27 7.86 -15.70
C ASP A 36 -14.07 7.02 -15.18
N SER A 37 -12.86 7.45 -15.52
CA SER A 37 -11.61 6.78 -15.25
C SER A 37 -10.70 7.67 -14.40
N PHE A 38 -10.10 7.06 -13.39
CA PHE A 38 -9.15 7.67 -12.47
C PHE A 38 -7.71 7.31 -12.86
N CYS A 39 -6.75 8.11 -12.44
CA CYS A 39 -5.34 7.77 -12.57
C CYS A 39 -4.94 6.74 -11.50
N LEU A 40 -3.92 5.93 -11.77
CA LEU A 40 -3.37 5.00 -10.79
C LEU A 40 -2.81 5.73 -9.55
N SER A 41 -2.22 6.90 -9.75
CA SER A 41 -1.74 7.78 -8.68
C SER A 41 -2.86 8.26 -7.73
N ASP A 42 -4.13 8.23 -8.15
CA ASP A 42 -5.26 8.57 -7.28
C ASP A 42 -5.41 7.57 -6.12
N ILE A 43 -4.90 6.34 -6.24
CA ILE A 43 -4.88 5.37 -5.13
C ILE A 43 -4.13 5.96 -3.94
N GLN A 44 -2.96 6.57 -4.17
CA GLN A 44 -2.16 7.17 -3.11
C GLN A 44 -2.75 8.48 -2.63
N ARG A 45 -3.38 9.26 -3.52
CA ARG A 45 -4.12 10.47 -3.14
C ARG A 45 -5.26 10.14 -2.17
N VAL A 46 -6.04 9.09 -2.44
CA VAL A 46 -7.11 8.62 -1.53
C VAL A 46 -6.55 8.15 -0.20
N ARG A 47 -5.46 7.36 -0.21
CA ARG A 47 -4.82 6.90 1.04
C ARG A 47 -4.28 8.05 1.88
N LEU A 48 -3.66 9.05 1.25
CA LEU A 48 -3.17 10.24 1.92
C LEU A 48 -4.32 11.03 2.56
N VAL A 49 -5.41 11.27 1.83
CA VAL A 49 -6.59 11.95 2.38
C VAL A 49 -7.15 11.19 3.57
N ARG A 50 -7.20 9.85 3.52
CA ARG A 50 -7.68 9.04 4.65
C ARG A 50 -6.76 9.16 5.87
N ALA A 51 -5.45 9.06 5.67
CA ALA A 51 -4.47 9.21 6.75
C ALA A 51 -4.54 10.60 7.41
N LEU A 52 -4.72 11.66 6.60
CA LEU A 52 -4.94 13.01 7.10
C LEU A 52 -6.25 13.11 7.90
N GLY A 53 -7.32 12.43 7.44
CA GLY A 53 -8.58 12.32 8.16
C GLY A 53 -8.44 11.62 9.52
N GLU A 54 -7.67 10.55 9.59
CA GLU A 54 -7.32 9.84 10.84
C GLU A 54 -6.53 10.75 11.80
N ALA A 55 -5.78 11.71 11.28
CA ALA A 55 -5.10 12.77 12.04
C ALA A 55 -5.99 14.00 12.36
N GLY A 56 -7.28 13.96 12.05
CA GLY A 56 -8.25 15.04 12.34
C GLY A 56 -8.39 16.11 11.24
N ILE A 57 -7.70 15.95 10.11
CA ILE A 57 -7.79 16.88 8.98
C ILE A 57 -8.89 16.39 8.03
N THR A 58 -10.07 16.99 8.13
CA THR A 58 -11.24 16.55 7.36
C THR A 58 -11.08 16.76 5.84
N PRO A 59 -11.76 15.94 5.01
CA PRO A 59 -11.80 16.15 3.56
C PRO A 59 -12.29 17.55 3.17
N ASP A 60 -13.31 18.09 3.85
CA ASP A 60 -13.81 19.45 3.59
C ASP A 60 -12.75 20.53 3.87
N SER A 61 -11.96 20.38 4.94
CA SER A 61 -10.81 21.27 5.22
C SER A 61 -9.76 21.21 4.12
N LEU A 62 -9.44 20.01 3.62
CA LEU A 62 -8.50 19.82 2.51
C LEU A 62 -9.03 20.44 1.22
N ALA A 63 -10.30 20.23 0.90
CA ALA A 63 -10.96 20.79 -0.27
C ALA A 63 -10.88 22.33 -0.26
N ARG A 64 -11.13 22.96 0.90
CA ARG A 64 -10.98 24.40 1.07
C ARG A 64 -9.54 24.86 0.84
N ALA A 65 -8.56 24.20 1.46
CA ALA A 65 -7.15 24.56 1.29
C ALA A 65 -6.66 24.41 -0.16
N ILE A 66 -7.16 23.40 -0.89
CA ILE A 66 -6.88 23.22 -2.33
C ILE A 66 -7.55 24.35 -3.14
N ALA A 67 -8.81 24.67 -2.87
CA ALA A 67 -9.54 25.72 -3.56
C ALA A 67 -8.93 27.12 -3.34
N GLU A 68 -8.39 27.37 -2.15
CA GLU A 68 -7.68 28.60 -1.79
C GLU A 68 -6.21 28.63 -2.30
N GLY A 69 -5.73 27.53 -2.90
CA GLY A 69 -4.37 27.43 -3.45
C GLY A 69 -3.28 27.24 -2.39
N HIS A 70 -3.64 26.94 -1.14
CA HIS A 70 -2.70 26.67 -0.05
C HIS A 70 -2.07 25.27 -0.11
N LEU A 71 -2.69 24.35 -0.85
CA LEU A 71 -2.23 22.97 -1.00
C LEU A 71 -2.48 22.46 -2.42
N SER A 72 -1.62 21.58 -2.90
CA SER A 72 -1.87 20.78 -4.10
C SER A 72 -1.39 19.35 -3.88
N PHE A 73 -2.14 18.38 -4.41
CA PHE A 73 -1.72 16.98 -4.44
C PHE A 73 -1.00 16.60 -5.74
N GLY A 74 -0.55 17.57 -6.54
CA GLY A 74 0.22 17.29 -7.77
C GLY A 74 1.49 16.47 -7.51
N PHE A 75 2.13 16.64 -6.35
CA PHE A 75 3.34 15.89 -5.98
C PHE A 75 3.12 14.39 -5.79
N VAL A 76 1.88 13.97 -5.50
CA VAL A 76 1.56 12.56 -5.19
C VAL A 76 1.86 11.67 -6.39
N GLU A 77 1.56 12.15 -7.60
CA GLU A 77 1.86 11.44 -8.84
C GLU A 77 3.37 11.38 -9.11
N THR A 78 4.12 12.41 -8.74
CA THR A 78 5.59 12.41 -8.87
C THR A 78 6.26 11.44 -7.90
N MET A 79 5.77 11.36 -6.65
CA MET A 79 6.33 10.47 -5.63
C MET A 79 5.89 9.01 -5.80
N TRP A 80 4.65 8.78 -6.25
CA TRP A 80 4.08 7.44 -6.43
C TRP A 80 3.29 7.31 -7.74
N PRO A 81 3.97 7.31 -8.89
CA PRO A 81 3.33 7.31 -10.20
C PRO A 81 2.48 6.05 -10.45
N GLU A 82 2.95 4.89 -9.96
CA GLU A 82 2.26 3.62 -10.13
C GLU A 82 2.40 2.78 -8.86
N PRO A 83 1.46 2.89 -7.90
CA PRO A 83 1.50 2.05 -6.73
C PRO A 83 1.42 0.58 -7.16
N PRO A 84 2.27 -0.31 -6.60
CA PRO A 84 2.26 -1.74 -6.94
C PRO A 84 0.86 -2.33 -6.82
N ALA A 85 0.48 -3.19 -7.76
CA ALA A 85 -0.82 -3.86 -7.70
C ALA A 85 -0.83 -4.94 -6.63
N LEU A 86 -2.03 -5.43 -6.34
CA LEU A 86 -2.18 -6.71 -5.65
C LEU A 86 -2.09 -7.80 -6.69
N THR A 87 -1.33 -8.84 -6.38
CA THR A 87 -1.28 -10.07 -7.17
C THR A 87 -2.56 -10.88 -6.93
N GLU A 88 -2.75 -11.94 -7.71
CA GLU A 88 -3.82 -12.92 -7.46
C GLU A 88 -3.43 -13.96 -6.39
N ARG A 89 -2.20 -13.90 -5.87
CA ARG A 89 -1.65 -14.85 -4.89
C ARG A 89 -1.90 -14.35 -3.47
N THR A 90 -2.36 -15.22 -2.59
CA THR A 90 -2.50 -14.91 -1.16
C THR A 90 -1.21 -15.13 -0.39
N PHE A 91 -1.08 -14.51 0.78
CA PHE A 91 0.04 -14.76 1.70
C PHE A 91 0.19 -16.24 2.04
N ARG A 92 -0.93 -16.95 2.22
CA ARG A 92 -0.97 -18.40 2.43
C ARG A 92 -0.33 -19.17 1.28
N ALA A 93 -0.68 -18.82 0.04
CA ALA A 93 -0.12 -19.48 -1.13
C ALA A 93 1.39 -19.20 -1.22
N VAL A 94 1.84 -17.97 -1.00
CA VAL A 94 3.26 -17.61 -1.06
C VAL A 94 4.06 -18.30 0.05
N ALA A 95 3.54 -18.37 1.27
CA ALA A 95 4.18 -19.08 2.37
C ALA A 95 4.36 -20.57 2.07
N SER A 96 3.36 -21.21 1.45
CA SER A 96 3.45 -22.61 1.02
C SER A 96 4.58 -22.85 0.01
N ASP A 97 4.77 -21.94 -0.95
CA ASP A 97 5.85 -22.06 -1.94
C ASP A 97 7.23 -21.93 -1.30
N LEU A 98 7.34 -21.13 -0.23
CA LEU A 98 8.57 -20.95 0.55
C LEU A 98 8.77 -22.01 1.64
N GLY A 99 7.82 -22.92 1.85
CA GLY A 99 7.87 -23.93 2.91
C GLY A 99 7.68 -23.36 4.32
N PHE A 100 7.00 -22.22 4.46
CA PHE A 100 6.73 -21.56 5.74
C PHE A 100 5.28 -21.72 6.18
N ASP A 101 5.06 -21.64 7.50
CA ASP A 101 3.75 -21.40 8.07
C ASP A 101 3.20 -20.04 7.58
N PRO A 102 1.97 -19.97 7.03
CA PRO A 102 1.35 -18.70 6.62
C PRO A 102 1.37 -17.65 7.73
N ASP A 103 1.17 -18.07 8.98
CA ASP A 103 1.26 -17.16 10.10
C ASP A 103 2.69 -16.64 10.35
N ALA A 104 3.74 -17.40 9.99
CA ALA A 104 5.12 -16.95 10.08
C ALA A 104 5.43 -15.85 9.07
N LEU A 105 4.95 -15.99 7.84
CA LEU A 105 5.15 -14.99 6.79
C LEU A 105 4.46 -13.66 7.13
N VAL A 106 3.21 -13.70 7.60
CA VAL A 106 2.49 -12.46 8.01
C VAL A 106 3.10 -11.83 9.28
N ARG A 107 3.71 -12.62 10.17
CA ARG A 107 4.42 -12.12 11.36
C ARG A 107 5.63 -11.25 10.98
N LEU A 108 6.20 -11.40 9.79
CA LEU A 108 7.30 -10.55 9.30
C LEU A 108 6.92 -9.08 9.27
N TYR A 109 5.70 -8.76 8.83
CA TYR A 109 5.21 -7.38 8.73
C TYR A 109 5.22 -6.70 10.10
N SER A 110 4.75 -7.37 11.14
CA SER A 110 4.77 -6.82 12.50
C SER A 110 6.18 -6.54 13.01
N MET A 111 7.17 -7.38 12.66
CA MET A 111 8.56 -7.14 13.05
C MET A 111 9.23 -6.02 12.25
N TRP A 112 8.84 -5.85 10.99
CA TRP A 112 9.21 -4.69 10.19
C TRP A 112 8.51 -3.40 10.64
N GLY A 113 7.59 -3.47 11.61
CA GLY A 113 6.80 -2.33 12.07
C GLY A 113 5.69 -1.93 11.10
N LEU A 114 5.30 -2.82 10.18
CA LEU A 114 4.25 -2.63 9.19
C LEU A 114 2.91 -3.24 9.66
N PRO A 115 1.76 -2.74 9.15
CA PRO A 115 0.46 -3.36 9.39
C PRO A 115 0.46 -4.83 8.98
N ARG A 116 -0.04 -5.70 9.86
CA ARG A 116 -0.08 -7.14 9.62
C ARG A 116 -1.22 -7.49 8.64
N PRO A 117 -0.92 -8.10 7.47
CA PRO A 117 -1.96 -8.60 6.58
C PRO A 117 -2.58 -9.90 7.11
N GLY A 118 -3.79 -10.21 6.65
CA GLY A 118 -4.40 -11.52 6.80
C GLY A 118 -3.76 -12.57 5.89
N PRO A 119 -3.75 -13.86 6.28
CA PRO A 119 -3.15 -14.91 5.46
C PRO A 119 -3.86 -15.12 4.11
N ASP A 120 -5.13 -14.74 4.01
CA ASP A 120 -5.92 -14.87 2.80
C ASP A 120 -5.99 -13.55 1.99
N ASP A 121 -5.31 -12.50 2.44
CA ASP A 121 -5.16 -11.27 1.66
C ASP A 121 -4.21 -11.50 0.48
N CYS A 122 -4.46 -10.81 -0.64
CA CYS A 122 -3.57 -10.82 -1.79
C CYS A 122 -2.25 -10.08 -1.50
N VAL A 123 -1.14 -10.67 -1.93
CA VAL A 123 0.21 -10.11 -1.77
C VAL A 123 0.43 -8.99 -2.79
N ARG A 124 1.09 -7.91 -2.37
CA ARG A 124 1.49 -6.80 -3.24
C ARG A 124 2.61 -7.21 -4.18
N GLU A 125 2.65 -6.70 -5.40
CA GLU A 125 3.62 -7.13 -6.43
C GLU A 125 5.09 -7.03 -6.02
N ASP A 126 5.49 -5.96 -5.34
CA ASP A 126 6.86 -5.77 -4.87
C ASP A 126 7.18 -6.66 -3.66
N ASP A 127 6.22 -6.89 -2.76
CA ASP A 127 6.40 -7.87 -1.68
C ASP A 127 6.54 -9.30 -2.28
N ALA A 128 5.74 -9.64 -3.29
CA ALA A 128 5.84 -10.90 -4.00
C ALA A 128 7.19 -11.07 -4.71
N ALA A 129 7.73 -10.00 -5.30
CA ALA A 129 9.07 -10.00 -5.90
C ALA A 129 10.16 -10.27 -4.84
N ILE A 130 10.04 -9.67 -3.66
CA ILE A 130 10.96 -9.91 -2.53
C ILE A 130 10.88 -11.38 -2.07
N PHE A 131 9.67 -11.93 -1.92
CA PHE A 131 9.50 -13.32 -1.52
C PHE A 131 10.00 -14.30 -2.57
N ALA A 132 9.78 -14.01 -3.86
CA ALA A 132 10.33 -14.80 -4.95
C ALA A 132 11.87 -14.79 -4.94
N ASP A 133 12.49 -13.63 -4.69
CA ASP A 133 13.94 -13.52 -4.56
C ASP A 133 14.47 -14.35 -3.38
N PHE A 134 13.79 -14.36 -2.23
CA PHE A 134 14.20 -15.24 -1.13
C PHE A 134 14.21 -16.72 -1.52
N GLY A 135 13.21 -17.18 -2.27
CA GLY A 135 13.13 -18.56 -2.74
C GLY A 135 14.22 -18.98 -3.72
N VAL A 136 14.88 -18.01 -4.39
CA VAL A 136 15.92 -18.27 -5.38
C VAL A 136 17.32 -18.00 -4.84
N SER A 137 17.48 -16.90 -4.10
CA SER A 137 18.77 -16.32 -3.72
C SER A 137 19.28 -16.81 -2.36
N VAL A 138 18.42 -17.39 -1.53
CA VAL A 138 18.81 -17.95 -0.21
C VAL A 138 18.84 -19.48 -0.29
N PRO A 139 19.96 -20.13 0.08
CA PRO A 139 20.03 -21.59 0.16
C PRO A 139 18.89 -22.16 1.02
N ALA A 140 18.25 -23.24 0.57
CA ALA A 140 17.07 -23.79 1.25
C ALA A 140 17.33 -24.23 2.71
N ASP A 141 18.57 -24.61 3.03
CA ASP A 141 19.01 -24.92 4.40
C ASP A 141 19.24 -23.68 5.27
N ALA A 142 19.53 -22.53 4.64
CA ALA A 142 19.66 -21.23 5.30
C ALA A 142 18.31 -20.49 5.42
N LEU A 143 17.38 -20.73 4.50
CA LEU A 143 16.05 -20.14 4.47
C LEU A 143 15.10 -20.88 5.42
N ASN A 144 15.13 -20.51 6.70
CA ASN A 144 14.20 -21.02 7.70
C ASN A 144 13.52 -19.88 8.47
N GLU A 145 12.37 -20.19 9.07
CA GLU A 145 11.57 -19.21 9.80
C GLU A 145 12.36 -18.48 10.89
N LEU A 146 13.21 -19.18 11.65
CA LEU A 146 13.99 -18.56 12.72
C LEU A 146 14.98 -17.53 12.17
N ALA A 147 15.70 -17.86 11.10
CA ALA A 147 16.63 -16.95 10.44
C ALA A 147 15.89 -15.73 9.87
N MET A 148 14.77 -15.95 9.20
CA MET A 148 13.95 -14.87 8.64
C MET A 148 13.42 -13.92 9.73
N MET A 149 12.93 -14.47 10.84
CA MET A 149 12.40 -13.67 11.95
C MET A 149 13.48 -12.85 12.66
N ARG A 150 14.70 -13.38 12.77
CA ARG A 150 15.84 -12.63 13.31
C ARG A 150 16.23 -11.47 12.38
N SER A 151 16.36 -11.73 11.09
CA SER A 151 16.68 -10.70 10.09
C SER A 151 15.62 -9.59 10.04
N ALA A 152 14.35 -9.96 10.09
CA ALA A 152 13.24 -9.01 10.09
C ALA A 152 13.26 -8.07 11.30
N ARG A 153 13.58 -8.60 12.50
CA ARG A 153 13.73 -7.78 13.70
C ARG A 153 14.90 -6.79 13.57
N THR A 154 16.06 -7.25 13.10
CA THR A 154 17.23 -6.39 12.89
C THR A 154 16.93 -5.26 11.90
N LEU A 155 16.26 -5.57 10.78
CA LEU A 155 15.86 -4.57 9.80
C LEU A 155 14.87 -3.56 10.40
N GLY A 156 13.82 -4.03 11.07
CA GLY A 156 12.82 -3.16 11.70
C GLY A 156 13.42 -2.24 12.78
N GLU A 157 14.36 -2.75 13.58
CA GLU A 157 15.08 -1.94 14.57
C GLU A 157 15.99 -0.90 13.91
N SER A 158 16.68 -1.27 12.84
CA SER A 158 17.53 -0.35 12.07
C SER A 158 16.72 0.78 11.43
N LEU A 159 15.57 0.45 10.84
CA LEU A 159 14.66 1.45 10.26
C LEU A 159 14.07 2.38 11.33
N ARG A 160 13.73 1.86 12.51
CA ARG A 160 13.26 2.68 13.63
C ARG A 160 14.32 3.70 14.06
N MET A 161 15.57 3.28 14.20
CA MET A 161 16.67 4.19 14.54
C MET A 161 16.82 5.33 13.52
N VAL A 162 16.65 5.05 12.23
CA VAL A 162 16.67 6.08 11.16
C VAL A 162 15.46 7.01 11.23
N ALA A 163 14.30 6.51 11.63
CA ALA A 163 13.10 7.33 11.76
C ALA A 163 13.15 8.26 12.99
N ASP A 164 13.88 7.88 14.03
CA ASP A 164 14.01 8.63 15.28
C ASP A 164 15.10 9.73 15.21
N THR A 165 15.86 9.83 14.11
CA THR A 165 16.85 10.89 13.84
C THR A 165 16.27 12.05 13.03
#